data_AF-A0A356M2V5-F1
#
_entry.id   AF-A0A356M2V5-F1
#
_cell.length_a   1.000
_cell.length_b   1.000
_cell.length_c   1.000
_cell.angle_alpha   90.00
_cell.angle_beta   90.00
_cell.angle_gamma   90.00
#
_symmetry.space_group_name_H-M   'P 1'
#
loop_
_entity.id
_entity.type
_entity.pdbx_description
1 polymer ?
#
loop_
_entity_poly.entity_id
_entity_poly.type
_entity_poly.pdbx_seq_one_letter_code
_entity_poly.pdbx_strand_id
1 'polypeptide(L)'
;MKRGNFELFKSNICHRVNALGDVDFIIDTLEKDDIRKYFQRKWYPESLYLLAMLDYISRINNVPLCTRYDDLRHCKLNQIIYPSGVLTAAAVAKNERIKERSLQEALPEFLRFNIVENDVRNVI
;
A
#
# COMPACT_ATOMS: atom_id res chain seq x y z
N MET A 1 -12.02 13.90 11.93
CA MET A 1 -12.00 12.86 10.88
C MET A 1 -11.75 11.51 11.57
N LYS A 2 -12.71 10.57 11.53
CA LYS A 2 -12.51 9.23 12.11
C LYS A 2 -11.63 8.39 11.17
N ARG A 3 -10.76 7.55 11.74
CA ARG A 3 -9.97 6.58 10.97
C ARG A 3 -10.94 5.59 10.30
N GLY A 4 -10.93 5.55 8.98
CA GLY A 4 -11.75 4.61 8.20
C GLY A 4 -11.20 3.19 8.25
N ASN A 5 -11.94 2.25 7.65
CA ASN A 5 -11.44 0.90 7.41
C ASN A 5 -10.21 0.97 6.49
N PHE A 6 -9.15 0.20 6.80
CA PHE A 6 -7.94 0.15 6.00
C PHE A 6 -8.20 -0.33 4.57
N GLU A 7 -9.10 -1.30 4.36
CA GLU A 7 -9.48 -1.75 3.01
C GLU A 7 -10.11 -0.62 2.18
N LEU A 8 -10.98 0.20 2.81
CA LEU A 8 -11.56 1.36 2.16
C LEU A 8 -10.48 2.42 1.83
N PHE A 9 -9.50 2.60 2.73
CA PHE A 9 -8.36 3.47 2.45
C PHE A 9 -7.58 3.00 1.22
N LYS A 10 -7.25 1.71 1.13
CA LYS A 10 -6.54 1.14 -0.02
C LYS A 10 -7.28 1.38 -1.34
N SER A 11 -8.59 1.07 -1.36
CA SER A 11 -9.46 1.32 -2.52
C SER A 11 -9.46 2.81 -2.91
N ASN A 12 -9.59 3.73 -1.96
CA ASN A 12 -9.54 5.16 -2.22
C ASN A 12 -8.21 5.62 -2.84
N ILE A 13 -7.08 5.05 -2.39
CA ILE A 13 -5.77 5.36 -2.98
C ILE A 13 -5.71 4.85 -4.42
N CYS A 14 -6.16 3.63 -4.72
CA CYS A 14 -6.15 3.11 -6.09
C CYS A 14 -7.06 3.94 -7.01
N HIS A 15 -8.25 4.34 -6.54
CA HIS A 15 -9.12 5.27 -7.30
C HIS A 15 -8.45 6.63 -7.52
N ARG A 16 -7.71 7.16 -6.54
CA ARG A 16 -6.96 8.41 -6.68
C ARG A 16 -5.85 8.30 -7.71
N VAL A 17 -5.11 7.18 -7.75
CA VAL A 17 -4.11 6.90 -8.80
C VAL A 17 -4.78 6.84 -10.17
N ASN A 18 -5.91 6.15 -10.30
CA ASN A 18 -6.64 6.05 -11.58
C ASN A 18 -7.21 7.40 -12.03
N ALA A 19 -7.65 8.25 -11.11
CA ALA A 19 -8.24 9.56 -11.43
C ALA A 19 -7.19 10.63 -11.78
N LEU A 20 -6.05 10.65 -11.09
CA LEU A 20 -4.98 11.63 -11.33
C LEU A 20 -4.00 11.18 -12.42
N GLY A 21 -3.83 9.87 -12.58
CA GLY A 21 -2.69 9.32 -13.29
C GLY A 21 -1.42 9.34 -12.43
N ASP A 22 -0.38 8.68 -12.93
CA ASP A 22 0.81 8.33 -12.17
C ASP A 22 1.63 9.54 -11.72
N VAL A 23 1.93 10.45 -12.66
CA VAL A 23 2.80 11.60 -12.42
C VAL A 23 2.13 12.59 -11.47
N ASP A 24 0.86 12.91 -11.71
CA ASP A 24 0.11 13.83 -10.85
C ASP A 24 -0.13 13.23 -9.46
N PHE A 25 -0.33 11.91 -9.35
CA PHE A 25 -0.39 11.23 -8.06
C PHE A 25 0.93 11.36 -7.27
N ILE A 26 2.08 11.21 -7.94
CA ILE A 26 3.40 11.40 -7.31
C ILE A 26 3.51 12.84 -6.79
N ILE A 27 3.26 13.84 -7.64
CA ILE A 27 3.37 15.26 -7.29
C ILE A 27 2.46 15.58 -6.10
N ASP A 28 1.17 15.25 -6.21
CA ASP A 28 0.15 15.53 -5.20
C ASP A 28 0.50 14.86 -3.84
N THR A 29 1.05 13.64 -3.87
CA THR A 29 1.47 12.93 -2.66
C THR A 29 2.70 13.57 -2.00
N LEU A 30 3.66 14.05 -2.79
CA LEU A 30 4.87 14.72 -2.29
C LEU A 30 4.57 16.11 -1.72
N GLU A 31 3.68 16.86 -2.36
CA GLU A 31 3.24 18.19 -1.92
C GLU A 31 2.41 18.12 -0.64
N LYS A 32 1.47 17.18 -0.56
CA LYS A 32 0.62 17.04 0.63
C LYS A 32 1.35 16.47 1.84
N ASP A 33 2.45 15.74 1.65
CA ASP A 33 3.20 15.09 2.74
C ASP A 33 2.31 14.16 3.62
N ASP A 34 1.27 13.57 3.03
CA ASP A 34 0.29 12.76 3.76
C ASP A 34 0.92 11.52 4.39
N ILE A 35 1.97 10.97 3.78
CA ILE A 35 2.74 9.84 4.32
C ILE A 35 3.26 10.17 5.72
N ARG A 36 3.91 11.33 5.89
CA ARG A 36 4.47 11.78 7.18
C ARG A 36 3.37 12.13 8.17
N LYS A 37 2.32 12.81 7.71
CA LYS A 37 1.15 13.15 8.54
C LYS A 37 0.48 11.90 9.12
N TYR A 38 0.29 10.85 8.34
CA TYR A 38 -0.25 9.58 8.81
C TYR A 38 0.69 8.89 9.80
N PHE A 39 2.00 8.92 9.54
CA PHE A 39 2.99 8.35 10.45
C PHE A 39 2.96 9.01 11.84
N GLN A 40 2.96 10.35 11.88
CA GLN A 40 2.92 11.13 13.13
C GLN A 40 1.62 10.89 13.92
N ARG A 41 0.51 10.62 13.22
CA ARG A 41 -0.78 10.22 13.82
C ARG A 41 -0.83 8.76 14.27
N LYS A 42 0.25 8.00 14.10
CA LYS A 42 0.35 6.55 14.36
C LYS A 42 -0.58 5.70 13.48
N TRP A 43 -0.97 6.21 12.32
CA TRP A 43 -1.72 5.48 11.29
C TRP A 43 -0.71 4.77 10.39
N TYR A 44 0.03 3.83 10.98
CA TYR A 44 1.16 3.17 10.32
C TYR A 44 0.77 2.38 9.08
N PRO A 45 -0.32 1.58 9.07
CA PRO A 45 -0.74 0.88 7.86
C PRO A 45 -1.01 1.83 6.69
N GLU A 46 -1.74 2.93 6.92
CA GLU A 46 -2.08 3.94 5.92
C GLU A 46 -0.84 4.69 5.41
N SER A 47 0.06 5.06 6.32
CA SER A 47 1.33 5.72 6.00
C SER A 47 2.22 4.84 5.12
N LEU A 48 2.45 3.59 5.55
CA LEU A 48 3.34 2.66 4.85
C LEU A 48 2.72 2.16 3.54
N TYR A 49 1.39 2.01 3.48
CA TYR A 49 0.70 1.71 2.23
C TYR A 49 0.87 2.82 1.19
N LEU A 50 0.67 4.08 1.60
CA LEU A 50 0.82 5.21 0.69
C LEU A 50 2.28 5.37 0.21
N LEU A 51 3.25 5.10 1.09
CA LEU A 51 4.67 5.08 0.71
C LEU A 51 4.99 3.93 -0.26
N ALA A 52 4.45 2.73 -0.04
CA ALA A 52 4.59 1.62 -0.99
C ALA A 52 3.98 1.96 -2.35
N MET A 53 2.80 2.57 -2.37
CA MET A 53 2.14 3.01 -3.61
C MET A 53 2.99 4.04 -4.35
N LEU A 54 3.51 5.04 -3.63
CA LEU A 54 4.40 6.05 -4.20
C LEU A 54 5.65 5.39 -4.81
N ASP A 55 6.33 4.52 -4.07
CA ASP A 55 7.54 3.84 -4.53
C ASP A 55 7.25 2.92 -5.74
N TYR A 56 6.12 2.22 -5.74
CA TYR A 56 5.67 1.38 -6.86
C TYR A 56 5.46 2.20 -8.13
N ILE A 57 4.70 3.30 -8.03
CA ILE A 57 4.43 4.19 -9.18
C ILE A 57 5.72 4.86 -9.65
N SER A 58 6.60 5.28 -8.74
CA SER A 58 7.91 5.81 -9.10
C SER A 58 8.75 4.80 -9.89
N ARG A 59 8.82 3.53 -9.46
CA ARG A 59 9.58 2.49 -10.16
C ARG A 59 9.08 2.27 -11.58
N ILE A 60 7.78 2.07 -11.77
CA ILE A 60 7.22 1.76 -13.10
C ILE A 60 7.32 2.96 -14.06
N ASN A 61 7.44 4.19 -13.54
CA ASN A 61 7.63 5.41 -14.33
C ASN A 61 9.11 5.85 -14.43
N ASN A 62 10.06 5.06 -13.92
CA ASN A 62 11.49 5.41 -13.87
C ASN A 62 11.78 6.74 -13.16
N VAL A 63 10.98 7.10 -12.16
CA VAL A 63 11.18 8.29 -11.33
C VAL A 63 12.03 7.90 -10.11
N PRO A 64 13.12 8.64 -9.80
CA PRO A 64 13.90 8.41 -8.60
C PRO A 64 13.06 8.52 -7.32
N LEU A 65 13.33 7.66 -6.33
CA LEU A 65 12.63 7.71 -5.06
C LEU A 65 12.94 9.01 -4.30
N CYS A 66 11.91 9.61 -3.69
CA CYS A 66 12.08 10.78 -2.84
C CYS A 66 12.75 10.39 -1.51
N THR A 67 13.86 11.04 -1.17
CA THR A 67 14.67 10.76 0.05
C THR A 67 13.99 11.21 1.35
N ARG A 68 12.94 12.04 1.28
CA ARG A 68 12.18 12.54 2.45
C ARG A 68 11.56 11.46 3.34
N TYR A 69 11.44 10.23 2.83
CA TYR A 69 10.83 9.10 3.53
C TYR A 69 11.79 7.92 3.74
N ASP A 70 13.10 8.12 3.58
CA ASP A 70 14.07 7.04 3.72
C ASP A 70 14.03 6.39 5.10
N ASP A 71 13.86 7.18 6.17
CA ASP A 71 13.66 6.67 7.52
C ASP A 71 12.46 5.73 7.63
N LEU A 72 11.35 6.05 6.94
CA LEU A 72 10.13 5.24 6.93
C LEU A 72 10.29 3.96 6.10
N ARG A 73 11.17 3.93 5.09
CA ARG A 73 11.45 2.72 4.30
C ARG A 73 12.14 1.61 5.11
N HIS A 74 12.71 1.95 6.27
CA HIS A 74 13.28 1.00 7.22
C HIS A 74 12.26 0.49 8.26
N CYS A 75 11.05 1.05 8.27
CA CYS A 75 9.98 0.60 9.15
C CYS A 75 9.24 -0.59 8.54
N LYS A 76 8.59 -1.41 9.38
CA LYS A 76 7.73 -2.52 8.95
C LYS A 76 6.63 -2.73 9.99
N LEU A 77 5.45 -3.19 9.56
CA LEU A 77 4.39 -3.59 10.49
C LEU A 77 4.75 -4.90 11.20
N ASN A 78 4.32 -5.07 12.46
CA ASN A 78 4.63 -6.29 13.23
C ASN A 78 3.93 -7.55 12.67
N GLN A 79 2.79 -7.38 12.01
CA GLN A 79 1.99 -8.47 11.44
C GLN A 79 1.81 -8.25 9.95
N ILE A 80 1.72 -9.36 9.21
CA ILE A 80 1.40 -9.34 7.79
C ILE A 80 -0.08 -9.02 7.63
N ILE A 81 -0.38 -8.00 6.82
CA ILE A 81 -1.75 -7.65 6.42
C ILE A 81 -2.03 -8.29 5.07
N TYR A 82 -3.00 -9.21 5.06
CA TYR A 82 -3.54 -9.81 3.83
C TYR A 82 -4.80 -9.05 3.37
N PRO A 83 -5.07 -9.00 2.05
CA PRO A 83 -6.33 -8.51 1.54
C PRO A 83 -7.51 -9.29 2.10
N SER A 84 -8.61 -8.60 2.38
CA SER A 84 -9.84 -9.22 2.90
C SER A 84 -10.35 -10.39 2.06
N GLY A 85 -10.24 -10.30 0.72
CA GLY A 85 -10.60 -11.38 -0.21
C GLY A 85 -9.76 -12.65 -0.03
N VAL A 86 -8.45 -12.50 0.21
CA VAL A 86 -7.53 -13.62 0.46
C VAL A 86 -7.84 -14.31 1.79
N LEU A 87 -8.09 -13.52 2.84
CA LEU A 87 -8.49 -14.06 4.15
C LEU A 87 -9.82 -14.83 4.06
N THR A 88 -10.80 -14.26 3.35
CA THR A 88 -12.11 -14.88 3.15
C THR A 88 -12.01 -16.18 2.35
N ALA A 89 -11.26 -16.17 1.25
CA ALA A 89 -11.03 -17.36 0.43
C ALA A 89 -10.32 -18.48 1.22
N ALA A 90 -9.28 -18.14 1.99
CA ALA A 90 -8.57 -19.09 2.84
C ALA A 90 -9.49 -19.72 3.90
N ALA A 91 -10.36 -18.92 4.53
CA ALA A 91 -11.30 -19.38 5.54
C ALA A 91 -12.38 -20.31 4.96
N VAL A 92 -12.99 -19.92 3.84
CA VAL A 92 -14.04 -20.72 3.16
C VAL A 92 -13.47 -22.04 2.63
N ALA A 93 -12.29 -22.00 2.00
CA ALA A 93 -11.64 -23.19 1.48
C ALA A 93 -10.91 -24.02 2.55
N LYS A 94 -10.81 -23.52 3.79
CA LYS A 94 -9.95 -24.06 4.87
C LYS A 94 -8.53 -24.39 4.39
N ASN A 95 -7.97 -23.50 3.57
CA ASN A 95 -6.71 -23.72 2.88
C ASN A 95 -5.76 -22.54 3.04
N GLU A 96 -4.79 -22.68 3.94
CA GLU A 96 -3.78 -21.66 4.22
C GLU A 96 -2.80 -21.42 3.05
N ARG A 97 -2.69 -22.36 2.10
CA ARG A 97 -1.87 -22.19 0.88
C ARG A 97 -2.31 -20.99 0.04
N ILE A 98 -3.56 -20.55 0.19
CA ILE A 98 -4.06 -19.34 -0.47
C ILE A 98 -3.30 -18.10 0.03
N LYS A 99 -2.99 -18.01 1.33
CA LYS A 99 -2.19 -16.91 1.89
C LYS A 99 -0.73 -17.01 1.47
N GLU A 100 -0.16 -18.21 1.44
CA GLU A 100 1.22 -18.43 0.99
C GLU A 100 1.40 -17.98 -0.47
N ARG A 101 0.47 -18.38 -1.35
CA ARG A 101 0.49 -17.95 -2.75
C ARG A 101 0.36 -16.43 -2.88
N SER A 102 -0.57 -15.82 -2.14
CA SER A 102 -0.72 -14.37 -2.15
C SER A 102 0.54 -13.65 -1.66
N LEU A 103 1.27 -14.22 -0.71
CA LEU A 103 2.53 -13.67 -0.23
C LEU A 103 3.64 -13.73 -1.30
N GLN A 104 3.69 -14.81 -2.08
CA GLN A 104 4.68 -15.00 -3.15
C GLN A 104 4.45 -14.06 -4.34
N GLU A 105 3.18 -13.76 -4.63
CA GLU A 105 2.77 -12.89 -5.74
C GLU A 105 2.74 -11.40 -5.35
N ALA A 106 3.05 -11.07 -4.09
CA ALA A 106 2.96 -9.72 -3.57
C ALA A 106 4.00 -8.78 -4.20
N LEU A 107 3.57 -7.55 -4.49
CA LEU A 107 4.42 -6.46 -4.95
C LEU A 107 5.49 -6.14 -3.89
N PRO A 108 6.78 -6.06 -4.28
CA PRO A 108 7.88 -5.95 -3.33
C PRO A 108 7.83 -4.67 -2.49
N GLU A 109 7.32 -3.56 -3.05
CA GLU A 109 7.21 -2.27 -2.37
C GLU A 109 6.25 -2.33 -1.18
N PHE A 110 5.18 -3.11 -1.31
CA PHE A 110 4.18 -3.35 -0.25
C PHE A 110 4.67 -4.42 0.73
N LEU A 111 5.23 -5.52 0.20
CA LEU A 111 5.70 -6.64 1.00
C LEU A 111 6.81 -6.23 1.99
N ARG A 112 7.65 -5.26 1.59
CA ARG A 112 8.65 -4.64 2.48
C ARG A 112 8.03 -4.13 3.79
N PHE A 113 6.78 -3.69 3.76
CA PHE A 113 6.05 -3.19 4.94
C PHE A 113 5.15 -4.22 5.62
N ASN A 114 5.24 -5.50 5.25
CA ASN A 114 4.31 -6.56 5.68
C ASN A 114 2.87 -6.31 5.18
N ILE A 115 2.71 -5.67 4.02
CA ILE A 115 1.41 -5.52 3.36
C ILE A 115 1.42 -6.37 2.10
N VAL A 116 0.43 -7.24 1.97
CA VAL A 116 0.27 -8.08 0.77
C VAL A 116 -0.68 -7.37 -0.18
N GLU A 117 -0.14 -6.97 -1.33
CA GLU A 117 -0.90 -6.47 -2.48
C GLU A 117 -0.32 -7.09 -3.73
N ASN A 118 -1.16 -7.68 -4.58
CA ASN A 118 -0.71 -8.39 -5.79
C ASN A 118 -0.95 -7.53 -7.05
N ASP A 119 -1.94 -6.65 -7.02
CA ASP A 119 -2.27 -5.72 -8.09
C ASP A 119 -2.96 -4.49 -7.51
N VAL A 120 -2.52 -3.30 -7.93
CA VAL A 120 -3.06 -2.01 -7.50
C VAL A 120 -3.74 -1.24 -8.64
N ARG A 121 -3.72 -1.78 -9.87
CA ARG A 121 -4.30 -1.17 -11.07
C ARG A 121 -5.65 -1.77 -11.42
N ASN A 122 -5.84 -3.05 -11.16
CA ASN A 122 -7.11 -3.73 -11.45
C ASN A 122 -8.12 -3.53 -10.32
N VAL A 123 -8.69 -2.34 -10.24
CA VAL A 123 -9.81 -2.02 -9.34
C VAL A 123 -11.11 -2.24 -10.13
N ILE A 124 -11.81 -3.33 -9.84
CA ILE A 124 -13.13 -3.68 -10.43
C ILE A 124 -14.23 -2.93 -9.67
#